data_AF-A0A1C5TKX6-F1
#
_entry.id   AF-A0A1C5TKX6-F1
#
_cell.length_a   1.000
_cell.length_b   1.000
_cell.length_c   1.000
_cell.angle_alpha   90.00
_cell.angle_beta   90.00
_cell.angle_gamma   90.00
#
_symmetry.space_group_name_H-M   'P 1'
#
loop_
_entity.id
_entity.type
_entity.pdbx_description
1 polymer ?
#
loop_
_entity_poly.entity_id
_entity_poly.type
_entity_poly.pdbx_seq_one_letter_code
_entity_poly.pdbx_strand_id
1 'polypeptide(L)'
;MKFSYYYLPNSLVEKKMLPSDFAVAAFLYSMAQAYGNKNLYGIYVKVKQTTIAEACGISVESVARATKRLITSGVIISRERCVKANRHLSTYTYTLAEIGSRFFRVDRKAAKRLTAKELRCYCAFCKCKQNSSKMFFHSYSDLAKMLGMKRSELMAIVDKLISLKVIHKRYQVTSCGDFGENRYYIFEFVTGHIRKKCKKRTAAQSGPHKTHNPATPRKSLNLHKFYHHLGNLSRGYVKNCEKNRVGPHFMFKGRGNFDRSYL
;
A
#
# COMPACT_ATOMS: atom_id res chain seq x y z
N MET A 1 14.95 10.54 -4.15
CA MET A 1 13.77 9.69 -4.42
C MET A 1 12.62 10.11 -3.51
N LYS A 2 11.47 10.52 -4.05
CA LYS A 2 10.26 10.77 -3.23
C LYS A 2 9.55 9.44 -3.04
N PHE A 3 9.27 9.02 -1.80
CA PHE A 3 8.49 7.81 -1.55
C PHE A 3 7.14 7.90 -2.25
N SER A 4 6.71 6.83 -2.93
CA SER A 4 5.41 6.77 -3.63
C SER A 4 4.22 6.78 -2.66
N TYR A 5 4.49 6.57 -1.37
CA TYR A 5 3.49 6.48 -0.31
C TYR A 5 3.83 7.43 0.85
N TYR A 6 2.91 7.50 1.80
CA TYR A 6 3.05 8.16 3.10
C TYR A 6 2.25 7.38 4.15
N TYR A 7 2.58 7.62 5.41
CA TYR A 7 1.90 6.99 6.54
C TYR A 7 0.87 7.93 7.17
N LEU A 8 -0.23 7.37 7.66
CA LEU A 8 -1.21 8.09 8.47
C LEU A 8 -1.47 7.33 9.77
N PRO A 9 -1.63 8.03 10.89
CA PRO A 9 -1.99 7.37 12.15
C PRO A 9 -3.43 6.86 12.10
N ASN A 10 -3.66 5.69 12.70
CA ASN A 10 -4.99 5.05 12.73
C ASN A 10 -6.07 5.92 13.38
N SER A 11 -5.66 6.77 14.33
CA SER A 11 -6.52 7.70 15.06
C SER A 11 -7.25 8.68 14.15
N LEU A 12 -6.73 9.02 12.96
CA LEU A 12 -7.41 9.91 12.01
C LEU A 12 -8.68 9.30 11.42
N VAL A 13 -8.71 7.97 11.26
CA VAL A 13 -9.89 7.27 10.73
C VAL A 13 -10.91 7.02 11.85
N GLU A 14 -10.43 6.82 13.08
CA GLU A 14 -11.26 6.54 14.27
C GLU A 14 -11.95 7.80 14.80
N LYS A 15 -11.26 8.95 14.79
CA LYS A 15 -11.88 10.25 15.01
C LYS A 15 -12.87 10.47 13.85
N LYS A 16 -14.17 10.50 14.14
CA LYS A 16 -15.26 10.73 13.16
C LYS A 16 -15.20 12.16 12.57
N MET A 17 -14.13 12.46 11.84
CA MET A 17 -13.83 13.76 11.27
C MET A 17 -14.64 14.02 10.01
N LEU A 18 -14.87 15.30 9.73
CA LEU A 18 -15.44 15.71 8.45
C LEU A 18 -14.50 15.31 7.30
N PRO A 19 -15.04 14.96 6.11
CA PRO A 19 -14.21 14.60 4.96
C PRO A 19 -13.15 15.65 4.60
N SER A 20 -13.50 16.94 4.69
CA SER A 20 -12.59 18.06 4.41
C SER A 20 -11.44 18.13 5.42
N ASP A 21 -11.74 17.99 6.71
CA ASP A 21 -10.72 17.98 7.78
C ASP A 21 -9.76 16.81 7.59
N PHE A 22 -10.30 15.63 7.26
CA PHE A 22 -9.51 14.45 6.98
C PHE A 22 -8.60 14.64 5.76
N ALA A 23 -9.11 15.23 4.68
CA ALA A 23 -8.32 15.50 3.48
C ALA A 23 -7.16 16.49 3.74
N VAL A 24 -7.42 17.56 4.49
CA VAL A 24 -6.40 18.54 4.89
C VAL A 24 -5.33 17.87 5.75
N ALA A 25 -5.73 17.07 6.75
CA ALA A 25 -4.79 16.33 7.58
C ALA A 25 -3.94 15.37 6.75
N ALA A 26 -4.57 14.57 5.88
CA ALA A 26 -3.89 13.61 5.02
C ALA A 26 -2.87 14.29 4.09
N PHE A 27 -3.23 15.43 3.51
CA PHE A 27 -2.33 16.23 2.67
C PHE A 27 -1.14 16.79 3.46
N LEU A 28 -1.37 17.32 4.66
CA LEU A 28 -0.31 17.84 5.51
C LEU A 28 0.68 16.74 5.92
N TYR A 29 0.21 15.56 6.34
CA TYR A 29 1.09 14.42 6.64
C TYR A 29 1.88 13.94 5.42
N SER A 30 1.23 13.94 4.26
CA SER A 30 1.87 13.65 2.98
C SER A 30 3.03 14.62 2.74
N MET A 31 2.81 15.93 2.88
CA MET A 31 3.84 16.95 2.68
C MET A 31 4.94 16.89 3.75
N ALA A 32 4.58 16.68 5.01
CA ALA A 32 5.52 16.58 6.12
C ALA A 32 6.50 15.40 5.94
N GLN A 33 6.04 14.24 5.48
CA GLN A 33 6.93 13.10 5.20
C GLN A 33 7.77 13.27 3.93
N ALA A 34 7.38 14.16 3.01
CA ALA A 34 8.11 14.37 1.76
C ALA A 34 9.13 15.51 1.84
N TYR A 35 8.80 16.58 2.59
CA TYR A 35 9.55 17.84 2.62
C TYR A 35 9.59 18.47 4.01
N GLY A 36 9.03 17.81 5.01
CA GLY A 36 8.98 18.35 6.36
C GLY A 36 10.34 18.31 7.02
N ASN A 37 10.53 19.24 7.94
CA ASN A 37 11.69 19.30 8.80
C ASN A 37 11.27 18.83 10.21
N LYS A 38 12.18 18.18 10.92
CA LYS A 38 11.92 17.74 12.29
C LYS A 38 12.25 18.86 13.27
N ASN A 39 11.44 18.96 14.31
CA ASN A 39 11.69 19.76 15.50
C ASN A 39 11.39 18.90 16.75
N LEU A 40 11.68 19.42 17.94
CA LEU A 40 11.48 18.71 19.21
C LEU A 40 10.03 18.21 19.42
N TYR A 41 9.05 18.95 18.90
CA TYR A 41 7.62 18.66 19.06
C TYR A 41 7.01 17.80 17.93
N GLY A 42 7.74 17.58 16.82
CA GLY A 42 7.21 16.84 15.68
C GLY A 42 7.74 17.33 14.33
N ILE A 43 7.04 16.99 13.26
CA ILE A 43 7.43 17.37 11.90
C ILE A 43 6.66 18.63 11.51
N TYR A 44 7.37 19.68 11.12
CA TYR A 44 6.77 20.90 10.63
C TYR A 44 6.90 21.05 9.11
N VAL A 45 5.92 21.71 8.51
CA VAL A 45 5.84 21.92 7.06
C VAL A 45 5.34 23.32 6.74
N LYS A 46 5.92 23.95 5.72
CA LYS A 46 5.54 25.29 5.24
C LYS A 46 4.73 25.17 3.96
N VAL A 47 3.44 25.51 4.00
CA VAL A 47 2.54 25.41 2.83
C VAL A 47 1.52 26.55 2.80
N LYS A 48 1.21 27.07 1.61
CA LYS A 48 0.15 28.07 1.42
C LYS A 48 -1.23 27.41 1.55
N GLN A 49 -2.20 28.11 2.13
CA GLN A 49 -3.57 27.59 2.23
C GLN A 49 -4.23 27.40 0.85
N THR A 50 -3.88 28.22 -0.13
CA THR A 50 -4.33 28.05 -1.52
C THR A 50 -3.88 26.72 -2.11
N THR A 51 -2.63 26.33 -1.88
CA THR A 51 -2.10 25.03 -2.33
C THR A 51 -2.80 23.84 -1.65
N ILE A 52 -3.17 23.98 -0.36
CA ILE A 52 -3.95 22.96 0.34
C ILE A 52 -5.37 22.88 -0.25
N ALA A 53 -5.99 24.02 -0.49
CA ALA A 53 -7.33 24.13 -1.07
C ALA A 53 -7.40 23.44 -2.44
N GLU A 54 -6.45 23.76 -3.34
CA GLU A 54 -6.30 23.13 -4.65
C GLU A 54 -6.09 21.61 -4.54
N ALA A 55 -5.17 21.18 -3.67
CA ALA A 55 -4.85 19.76 -3.53
C ALA A 55 -5.99 18.93 -2.93
N CYS A 56 -6.81 19.52 -2.06
CA CYS A 56 -7.96 18.86 -1.44
C CYS A 56 -9.28 19.06 -2.21
N GLY A 57 -9.31 19.93 -3.23
CA GLY A 57 -10.51 20.29 -3.97
C GLY A 57 -11.57 20.99 -3.12
N ILE A 58 -11.16 21.88 -2.20
CA ILE A 58 -12.05 22.62 -1.29
C ILE A 58 -11.69 24.11 -1.28
N SER A 59 -12.56 24.97 -0.74
CA SER A 59 -12.29 26.40 -0.65
C SER A 59 -11.22 26.74 0.40
N VAL A 60 -10.58 27.90 0.28
CA VAL A 60 -9.56 28.38 1.22
C VAL A 60 -10.16 28.62 2.61
N GLU A 61 -11.39 29.13 2.69
CA GLU A 61 -12.13 29.33 3.94
C GLU A 61 -12.40 27.99 4.62
N SER A 62 -12.70 26.95 3.83
CA SER A 62 -12.90 25.59 4.32
C SER A 62 -11.60 25.03 4.90
N VAL A 63 -10.44 25.29 4.28
CA VAL A 63 -9.12 24.95 4.84
C VAL A 63 -8.87 25.68 6.16
N ALA A 64 -9.20 26.96 6.25
CA ALA A 64 -9.02 27.74 7.46
C ALA A 64 -9.89 27.22 8.63
N ARG A 65 -11.15 26.83 8.35
CA ARG A 65 -12.04 26.18 9.33
C ARG A 65 -11.55 24.79 9.72
N ALA A 66 -11.13 23.99 8.74
CA ALA A 66 -10.59 22.65 8.96
C ALA A 66 -9.34 22.68 9.84
N THR A 67 -8.39 23.59 9.54
CA THR A 67 -7.17 23.73 10.35
C THR A 67 -7.46 24.12 11.80
N LYS A 68 -8.45 24.99 12.06
CA LYS A 68 -8.89 25.29 13.44
C LYS A 68 -9.37 24.02 14.16
N ARG A 69 -10.26 23.23 13.54
CA ARG A 69 -10.75 21.96 14.12
C ARG A 69 -9.64 20.93 14.31
N LEU A 70 -8.69 20.86 13.38
CA LEU A 70 -7.54 19.96 13.45
C LEU A 70 -6.61 20.31 14.62
N ILE A 71 -6.43 21.60 14.91
CA ILE A 71 -5.69 22.07 16.10
C ILE A 71 -6.42 21.63 17.37
N THR A 72 -7.73 21.90 17.48
CA THR A 72 -8.54 21.46 18.64
C THR A 72 -8.50 19.94 18.82
N SER A 73 -8.46 19.17 17.74
CA SER A 73 -8.38 17.71 17.80
C SER A 73 -6.99 17.15 18.14
N GLY A 74 -5.97 18.00 18.25
CA GLY A 74 -4.58 17.62 18.52
C GLY A 74 -3.83 16.98 17.35
N VAL A 75 -4.35 17.09 16.12
CA VAL A 75 -3.66 16.59 14.91
C VAL A 75 -2.58 17.56 14.46
N ILE A 76 -2.87 18.85 14.57
CA ILE A 76 -1.93 19.95 14.37
C ILE A 76 -1.59 20.51 15.74
N ILE A 77 -0.30 20.52 16.10
CA ILE A 77 0.17 21.04 17.38
C ILE A 77 0.15 22.57 17.35
N SER A 78 0.75 23.17 16.32
CA SER A 78 0.79 24.63 16.16
C SER A 78 0.64 25.05 14.71
N ARG A 79 0.11 26.26 14.53
CA ARG A 79 0.02 26.94 13.24
C ARG A 79 0.52 28.36 13.41
N GLU A 80 1.67 28.64 12.84
CA GLU A 80 2.37 29.92 13.01
C GLU A 80 2.59 30.61 11.66
N ARG A 81 2.67 31.94 11.71
CA ARG A 81 2.95 32.79 10.57
C ARG A 81 3.81 33.95 11.04
N CYS A 82 4.95 34.14 10.40
CA CYS A 82 5.85 35.24 10.72
C CYS A 82 5.55 36.43 9.82
N VAL A 83 5.74 37.64 10.34
CA VAL A 83 5.81 38.85 9.52
C VAL A 83 7.24 38.96 9.00
N LYS A 84 7.42 39.12 7.69
CA LYS A 84 8.74 39.35 7.10
C LYS A 84 9.20 40.78 7.35
N ALA A 85 10.49 41.06 7.16
CA ALA A 85 11.06 42.42 7.30
C ALA A 85 10.34 43.46 6.43
N ASN A 86 9.82 43.06 5.27
CA ASN A 86 9.02 43.90 4.37
C ASN A 86 7.53 44.00 4.77
N ARG A 87 7.17 43.73 6.04
CA ARG A 87 5.80 43.71 6.61
C ARG A 87 4.81 42.73 5.94
N HIS A 88 5.24 41.95 4.96
CA HIS A 88 4.38 40.92 4.35
C HIS A 88 4.30 39.66 5.21
N LEU A 89 3.10 39.09 5.29
CA LEU A 89 2.87 37.82 5.97
C LEU A 89 3.56 36.67 5.24
N SER A 90 4.30 35.86 6.00
CA SER A 90 4.97 34.67 5.47
C SER A 90 3.98 33.53 5.19
N THR A 91 4.49 32.42 4.69
CA THR A 91 3.67 31.20 4.50
C THR A 91 3.41 30.55 5.86
N TYR A 92 2.24 29.96 6.05
CA TYR A 92 1.93 29.24 7.29
C TYR A 92 2.92 28.09 7.49
N THR A 93 3.40 27.98 8.73
CA THR A 93 4.14 26.82 9.22
C THR A 93 3.19 26.00 10.08
N TYR A 94 3.01 24.73 9.71
CA TYR A 94 2.16 23.78 10.42
C TYR A 94 3.04 22.75 11.11
N THR A 95 2.92 22.61 12.42
CA THR A 95 3.58 21.57 13.20
C THR A 95 2.60 20.42 13.40
N LEU A 96 2.93 19.23 12.90
CA LEU A 96 2.08 18.05 13.00
C LEU A 96 2.50 17.16 14.17
N ALA A 97 1.52 16.52 14.79
CA ALA A 97 1.78 15.46 15.76
C ALA A 97 2.57 14.32 15.13
N GLU A 98 3.45 13.70 15.92
CA GLU A 98 4.24 12.57 15.45
C GLU A 98 3.36 11.34 15.21
N ILE A 99 3.73 10.54 14.22
CA ILE A 99 3.03 9.30 13.89
C ILE A 99 3.45 8.26 14.94
N GLY A 100 2.54 7.87 15.82
CA GLY A 100 2.76 6.82 16.80
C GLY A 100 2.90 5.42 16.18
N SER A 101 2.95 4.38 17.02
CA SER A 101 3.18 3.00 16.60
C SER A 101 2.09 2.39 15.70
N ARG A 102 0.86 2.93 15.75
CA ARG A 102 -0.30 2.43 14.99
C ARG A 102 -0.59 3.33 13.78
N PHE A 103 -0.13 2.89 12.62
CA PHE A 103 -0.28 3.61 11.35
C PHE A 103 -0.64 2.69 10.19
N PHE A 104 -1.14 3.30 9.11
CA PHE A 104 -1.40 2.63 7.84
C PHE A 104 -0.73 3.38 6.69
N ARG A 105 -0.48 2.67 5.60
CA ARG A 105 0.19 3.21 4.41
C ARG A 105 -0.82 3.65 3.36
N VAL A 106 -0.59 4.83 2.78
CA VAL A 106 -1.42 5.41 1.71
C VAL A 106 -0.56 5.75 0.51
N ASP A 107 -1.03 5.37 -0.67
CA ASP A 107 -0.37 5.72 -1.93
C ASP A 107 -0.68 7.17 -2.35
N ARG A 108 0.35 7.95 -2.69
CA ARG A 108 0.20 9.37 -3.07
C ARG A 108 -0.50 9.53 -4.42
N LYS A 109 -0.29 8.61 -5.36
CA LYS A 109 -0.93 8.68 -6.69
C LYS A 109 -2.42 8.37 -6.58
N ALA A 110 -2.78 7.41 -5.75
CA ALA A 110 -4.18 7.13 -5.43
C ALA A 110 -4.83 8.35 -4.79
N ALA A 111 -4.24 8.86 -3.69
CA ALA A 111 -4.83 9.93 -2.90
C ALA A 111 -5.11 11.21 -3.69
N LYS A 112 -4.23 11.58 -4.65
CA LYS A 112 -4.39 12.78 -5.48
C LYS A 112 -5.57 12.74 -6.45
N ARG A 113 -6.08 11.55 -6.79
CA ARG A 113 -7.17 11.37 -7.76
C ARG A 113 -8.54 11.33 -7.09
N LEU A 114 -8.59 11.40 -5.77
CA LEU A 114 -9.79 11.20 -4.96
C LEU A 114 -10.27 12.52 -4.38
N THR A 115 -11.59 12.69 -4.35
CA THR A 115 -12.21 13.78 -3.58
C THR A 115 -12.03 13.54 -2.07
N ALA A 116 -12.27 14.58 -1.26
CA ALA A 116 -12.14 14.48 0.20
C ALA A 116 -12.94 13.31 0.82
N LYS A 117 -14.14 13.03 0.29
CA LYS A 117 -15.01 11.95 0.78
C LYS A 117 -14.53 10.57 0.36
N GLU A 118 -14.14 10.43 -0.90
CA GLU A 118 -13.57 9.19 -1.45
C GLU A 118 -12.22 8.87 -0.79
N LEU A 119 -11.38 9.87 -0.54
CA LEU A 119 -10.11 9.74 0.17
C LEU A 119 -10.30 9.21 1.58
N ARG A 120 -11.29 9.72 2.32
CA ARG A 120 -11.60 9.22 3.68
C ARG A 120 -11.99 7.74 3.66
N CYS A 121 -12.84 7.33 2.70
CA CYS A 121 -13.24 5.94 2.56
C CYS A 121 -12.05 5.05 2.16
N TYR A 122 -11.26 5.49 1.19
CA TYR A 122 -10.05 4.80 0.74
C TYR A 122 -9.04 4.60 1.87
N CYS A 123 -8.82 5.62 2.71
CA CYS A 123 -7.93 5.52 3.86
C CYS A 123 -8.46 4.55 4.93
N ALA A 124 -9.78 4.49 5.15
CA ALA A 124 -10.35 3.48 6.03
C ALA A 124 -10.11 2.05 5.51
N PHE A 125 -10.20 1.85 4.19
CA PHE A 125 -9.83 0.57 3.58
C PHE A 125 -8.35 0.26 3.75
N CYS A 126 -7.48 1.26 3.58
CA CYS A 126 -6.03 1.11 3.81
C CYS A 126 -5.71 0.70 5.25
N LYS A 127 -6.48 1.20 6.23
CA LYS A 127 -6.39 0.78 7.63
C LYS A 127 -6.85 -0.66 7.84
N CYS A 128 -7.96 -1.08 7.23
CA CYS A 128 -8.51 -2.43 7.37
C CYS A 128 -7.67 -3.51 6.68
N LYS A 129 -6.82 -3.12 5.71
CA LYS A 129 -5.98 -4.01 4.93
C LYS A 129 -4.98 -4.76 5.81
N GLN A 130 -4.94 -6.08 5.67
CA GLN A 130 -3.90 -6.90 6.27
C GLN A 130 -2.56 -6.71 5.56
N ASN A 131 -1.47 -6.67 6.31
CA ASN A 131 -0.13 -6.44 5.76
C ASN A 131 0.35 -7.59 4.85
N SER A 132 0.01 -8.84 5.19
CA SER A 132 0.44 -10.04 4.45
C SER A 132 -0.32 -10.22 3.13
N SER A 133 -1.64 -10.21 3.19
CA SER A 133 -2.52 -10.52 2.06
C SER A 133 -2.89 -9.30 1.22
N LYS A 134 -2.60 -8.09 1.71
CA LYS A 134 -3.00 -6.80 1.11
C LYS A 134 -4.50 -6.70 0.85
N MET A 135 -5.28 -7.43 1.64
CA MET A 135 -6.71 -7.62 1.47
C MET A 135 -7.42 -7.37 2.79
N PHE A 136 -8.70 -7.03 2.69
CA PHE A 136 -9.60 -7.01 3.83
C PHE A 136 -10.97 -7.56 3.44
N PHE A 137 -11.70 -8.03 4.46
CA PHE A 137 -13.08 -8.54 4.36
C PHE A 137 -13.92 -7.76 5.35
N HIS A 138 -14.89 -7.00 4.87
CA HIS A 138 -15.92 -6.36 5.69
C HIS A 138 -17.19 -6.25 4.86
N SER A 139 -18.34 -6.39 5.51
CA SER A 139 -19.62 -6.10 4.86
C SER A 139 -19.74 -4.58 4.59
N TYR A 140 -20.53 -4.19 3.58
CA TYR A 140 -20.82 -2.76 3.37
C TYR A 140 -21.50 -2.13 4.58
N SER A 141 -22.25 -2.90 5.37
CA SER A 141 -22.93 -2.40 6.57
C SER A 141 -21.92 -2.04 7.66
N ASP A 142 -20.89 -2.84 7.87
CA ASP A 142 -19.86 -2.58 8.88
C ASP A 142 -18.96 -1.41 8.48
N LEU A 143 -18.59 -1.35 7.20
CA LEU A 143 -17.86 -0.21 6.66
C LEU A 143 -18.66 1.10 6.76
N ALA A 144 -19.97 1.05 6.50
CA ALA A 144 -20.87 2.20 6.60
C ALA A 144 -20.97 2.69 8.05
N LYS A 145 -21.11 1.77 9.02
CA LYS A 145 -21.10 2.08 10.46
C LYS A 145 -19.76 2.70 10.89
N MET A 146 -18.64 2.13 10.44
CA MET A 146 -17.29 2.62 10.75
C MET A 146 -17.07 4.04 10.24
N LEU A 147 -17.53 4.34 9.02
CA LEU A 147 -17.37 5.65 8.39
C LEU A 147 -18.44 6.67 8.82
N GLY A 148 -19.53 6.20 9.44
CA GLY A 148 -20.67 7.02 9.83
C GLY A 148 -21.45 7.55 8.63
N MET A 149 -21.65 6.73 7.59
CA MET A 149 -22.33 7.12 6.35
C MET A 149 -23.38 6.11 5.92
N LYS A 150 -24.24 6.50 4.96
CA LYS A 150 -25.27 5.60 4.42
C LYS A 150 -24.63 4.48 3.60
N ARG A 151 -25.19 3.27 3.68
CA ARG A 151 -24.71 2.10 2.94
C ARG A 151 -24.74 2.32 1.42
N SER A 152 -25.83 2.88 0.89
CA SER A 152 -25.99 3.18 -0.54
C SER A 152 -24.90 4.15 -1.04
N GLU A 153 -24.62 5.18 -0.25
CA GLU A 153 -23.59 6.15 -0.54
C GLU A 153 -22.19 5.52 -0.54
N LEU A 154 -21.90 4.65 0.43
CA LEU A 154 -20.65 3.89 0.47
C LEU A 154 -20.48 3.02 -0.78
N MET A 155 -21.54 2.33 -1.22
CA MET A 155 -21.49 1.49 -2.42
C MET A 155 -21.10 2.31 -3.65
N ALA A 156 -21.73 3.48 -3.86
CA ALA A 156 -21.39 4.38 -4.95
C ALA A 156 -19.92 4.85 -4.91
N ILE A 157 -19.37 5.12 -3.72
CA ILE A 157 -17.95 5.45 -3.57
C ILE A 157 -17.06 4.25 -3.89
N VAL A 158 -17.42 3.05 -3.43
CA VAL A 158 -16.66 1.83 -3.73
C VAL A 158 -16.62 1.57 -5.23
N ASP A 159 -17.74 1.73 -5.94
CA ASP A 159 -17.79 1.55 -7.40
C ASP A 159 -16.90 2.56 -8.13
N LYS A 160 -16.86 3.81 -7.67
CA LYS A 160 -15.91 4.83 -8.16
C LYS A 160 -14.45 4.46 -7.87
N LEU A 161 -14.15 3.94 -6.69
CA LEU A 161 -12.79 3.53 -6.34
C LEU A 161 -12.33 2.33 -7.20
N ILE A 162 -13.25 1.44 -7.57
CA ILE A 162 -13.01 0.34 -8.51
C ILE A 162 -12.77 0.89 -9.92
N SER A 163 -13.60 1.82 -10.40
CA SER A 163 -13.44 2.40 -11.74
C SER A 163 -12.12 3.18 -11.88
N LEU A 164 -11.69 3.86 -10.83
CA LEU A 164 -10.38 4.54 -10.76
C LEU A 164 -9.19 3.57 -10.65
N LYS A 165 -9.44 2.26 -10.52
CA LYS A 165 -8.43 1.20 -10.33
C LYS A 165 -7.56 1.44 -9.11
N VAL A 166 -8.16 1.95 -8.03
CA VAL A 166 -7.50 2.15 -6.74
C VAL A 166 -7.76 0.95 -5.81
N ILE A 167 -8.93 0.32 -5.96
CA ILE A 167 -9.28 -0.94 -5.29
C ILE A 167 -9.76 -1.97 -6.32
N HIS A 168 -9.69 -3.24 -5.96
CA HIS A 168 -10.28 -4.35 -6.70
C HIS A 168 -11.17 -5.18 -5.77
N LYS A 169 -12.41 -5.42 -6.20
CA LYS A 169 -13.35 -6.29 -5.51
C LYS A 169 -13.36 -7.65 -6.19
N ARG A 170 -13.23 -8.71 -5.41
CA ARG A 170 -13.38 -10.10 -5.84
C ARG A 170 -14.48 -10.77 -5.05
N TYR A 171 -15.45 -11.34 -5.77
CA TYR A 171 -16.46 -12.22 -5.18
C TYR A 171 -15.82 -13.57 -4.86
N GLN A 172 -16.08 -14.09 -3.67
CA GLN A 172 -15.70 -15.45 -3.32
C GLN A 172 -16.94 -16.34 -3.46
N VAL A 173 -16.79 -17.44 -4.18
CA VAL A 173 -17.78 -18.51 -4.23
C VAL A 173 -17.18 -19.69 -3.48
N THR A 174 -17.93 -20.27 -2.55
CA THR A 174 -17.49 -21.46 -1.80
C THR A 174 -17.54 -22.68 -2.72
N SER A 175 -16.92 -23.79 -2.30
CA SER A 175 -16.99 -25.06 -3.03
C SER A 175 -18.42 -25.56 -3.23
N CYS A 176 -19.35 -25.15 -2.35
CA CYS A 176 -20.76 -25.51 -2.41
C CYS A 176 -21.58 -24.60 -3.34
N GLY A 177 -20.96 -23.59 -3.97
CA GLY A 177 -21.64 -22.62 -4.84
C GLY A 177 -22.21 -21.40 -4.10
N ASP A 178 -22.10 -21.34 -2.77
CA ASP A 178 -22.60 -20.21 -1.99
C ASP A 178 -21.70 -18.98 -2.15
N PHE A 179 -22.32 -17.80 -2.10
CA PHE A 179 -21.59 -16.54 -2.09
C PHE A 179 -20.96 -16.31 -0.72
N GLY A 180 -19.63 -16.35 -0.67
CA GLY A 180 -18.84 -15.94 0.48
C GLY A 180 -18.70 -14.42 0.58
N GLU A 181 -18.01 -13.97 1.62
CA GLU A 181 -17.76 -12.55 1.83
C GLU A 181 -16.93 -11.91 0.69
N ASN A 182 -17.24 -10.65 0.40
CA ASN A 182 -16.51 -9.88 -0.59
C ASN A 182 -15.07 -9.63 -0.15
N ARG A 183 -14.13 -9.91 -1.05
CA ARG A 183 -12.70 -9.67 -0.85
C ARG A 183 -12.30 -8.37 -1.51
N TYR A 184 -11.73 -7.44 -0.76
CA TYR A 184 -11.24 -6.17 -1.29
C TYR A 184 -9.71 -6.13 -1.26
N TYR A 185 -9.12 -5.81 -2.41
CA TYR A 185 -7.68 -5.62 -2.57
C TYR A 185 -7.38 -4.16 -2.85
N ILE A 186 -6.31 -3.64 -2.25
CA ILE A 186 -5.85 -2.27 -2.50
C ILE A 186 -4.67 -2.31 -3.45
N PHE A 187 -4.77 -1.55 -4.55
CA PHE A 187 -3.66 -1.45 -5.49
C PHE A 187 -2.55 -0.59 -4.92
N GLU A 188 -1.31 -1.09 -5.04
CA GLU A 188 -0.11 -0.35 -4.69
C GLU A 188 0.57 0.06 -5.99
N PHE A 189 0.75 1.37 -6.20
CA PHE A 189 1.35 1.85 -7.45
C PHE A 189 2.87 1.67 -7.38
N VAL A 190 3.35 0.59 -7.99
CA VAL A 190 4.78 0.35 -8.11
C VAL A 190 5.36 1.28 -9.17
N THR A 191 6.32 2.12 -8.78
CA THR A 191 7.15 2.87 -9.72
C THR A 191 8.29 1.98 -10.21
N GLY A 192 8.28 1.63 -11.50
CA GLY A 192 9.33 0.84 -12.14
C GLY A 192 9.05 0.63 -13.63
N HIS A 193 10.07 0.24 -14.39
CA HIS A 193 9.90 -0.20 -15.77
C HIS A 193 9.43 -1.65 -15.77
N ILE A 194 8.24 -1.90 -16.33
CA ILE A 194 7.80 -3.26 -16.63
C ILE A 194 8.64 -3.75 -17.80
N ARG A 195 9.70 -4.51 -17.52
CA ARG A 195 10.42 -5.24 -18.56
C ARG A 195 9.49 -6.34 -19.07
N LYS A 196 9.00 -6.17 -20.31
CA LYS A 196 8.27 -7.22 -21.01
C LYS A 196 9.20 -8.43 -21.08
N LYS A 197 8.83 -9.55 -20.45
CA LYS A 197 9.56 -10.81 -20.66
C LYS A 197 9.45 -11.12 -22.15
N CYS A 198 10.56 -11.03 -22.89
CA CYS A 198 10.60 -11.53 -24.26
C CYS A 198 10.14 -12.99 -24.21
N LYS A 199 9.17 -13.35 -25.07
CA LYS A 199 8.79 -14.76 -25.25
C LYS A 199 10.09 -15.52 -25.51
N LYS A 200 10.40 -16.54 -24.71
CA LYS A 200 11.47 -17.48 -25.06
C LYS A 200 11.11 -17.98 -26.45
N ARG A 201 11.95 -17.70 -27.46
CA ARG A 201 11.81 -18.33 -28.77
C ARG A 201 11.89 -19.83 -28.48
N THR A 202 10.78 -20.53 -28.63
CA THR A 202 10.80 -21.97 -28.81
C THR A 202 11.74 -22.20 -29.97
N ALA A 203 12.88 -22.84 -29.73
CA ALA A 203 13.77 -23.27 -30.79
C ALA A 203 12.90 -24.06 -31.77
N ALA A 204 12.71 -23.51 -32.96
CA ALA A 204 12.09 -24.26 -34.04
C ALA A 204 12.94 -25.53 -34.19
N GLN A 205 12.29 -26.69 -34.06
CA GLN A 205 12.91 -27.95 -34.40
C GLN A 205 13.38 -27.84 -35.85
N SER A 206 14.69 -27.73 -36.04
CA SER A 206 15.31 -27.82 -37.35
C SER A 206 15.13 -29.26 -37.84
N GLY A 207 14.11 -29.48 -38.68
CA GLY A 207 13.98 -30.69 -39.48
C GLY A 207 15.18 -30.82 -40.44
N PRO A 208 15.55 -32.04 -40.86
CA PRO A 208 16.80 -32.28 -41.54
C PRO A 208 16.71 -31.83 -43.01
N HIS A 209 17.45 -30.78 -43.37
CA HIS A 209 17.73 -30.49 -44.77
C HIS A 209 18.70 -31.55 -45.32
N LYS A 210 18.21 -32.39 -46.23
CA LYS A 210 19.07 -33.20 -47.11
C LYS A 210 19.60 -32.30 -48.22
N THR A 211 20.91 -32.13 -48.29
CA THR A 211 21.59 -31.80 -49.55
C THR A 211 22.94 -32.52 -49.60
N HIS A 212 23.18 -33.15 -50.75
CA HIS A 212 24.29 -34.01 -51.15
C HIS A 212 25.70 -33.48 -50.83
N ASN A 213 26.59 -34.40 -50.42
CA ASN A 213 28.05 -34.28 -50.59
C ASN A 213 28.46 -34.83 -51.97
N PRO A 214 29.62 -34.40 -52.50
CA PRO A 214 30.75 -35.34 -52.51
C PRO A 214 32.08 -34.75 -52.01
N ALA A 215 32.96 -35.71 -51.69
CA ALA A 215 34.19 -35.66 -50.91
C ALA A 215 35.29 -34.65 -51.30
N THR A 216 36.03 -34.19 -50.29
CA THR A 216 37.51 -34.03 -50.32
C THR A 216 38.10 -34.33 -48.93
N PRO A 217 39.35 -34.81 -48.83
CA PRO A 217 39.78 -35.73 -47.77
C PRO A 217 40.46 -35.11 -46.53
N ARG A 218 40.42 -35.92 -45.47
CA ARG A 218 41.00 -35.85 -44.10
C ARG A 218 42.29 -35.03 -43.92
N LYS A 219 42.32 -34.25 -42.83
CA LYS A 219 43.45 -34.23 -41.89
C LYS A 219 42.95 -34.55 -40.48
N SER A 220 43.35 -35.72 -40.01
CA SER A 220 43.17 -36.21 -38.65
C SER A 220 44.20 -35.59 -37.71
N LEU A 221 43.76 -35.12 -36.55
CA LEU A 221 44.59 -35.08 -35.35
C LEU A 221 43.72 -35.53 -34.18
N ASN A 222 43.84 -36.82 -33.87
CA ASN A 222 43.50 -37.37 -32.56
C ASN A 222 44.48 -36.78 -31.54
N LEU A 223 44.00 -36.40 -30.36
CA LEU A 223 44.50 -37.05 -29.14
C LEU A 223 43.54 -36.88 -27.97
N HIS A 224 43.10 -38.05 -27.52
CA HIS A 224 42.54 -38.33 -26.22
C HIS A 224 43.63 -38.19 -25.13
N LYS A 225 43.20 -38.04 -23.87
CA LYS A 225 43.97 -38.06 -22.60
C LYS A 225 44.64 -36.74 -22.18
N PHE A 226 44.25 -36.18 -21.03
CA PHE A 226 44.85 -36.54 -19.74
C PHE A 226 44.17 -35.81 -18.58
N TYR A 227 44.01 -36.54 -17.49
CA TYR A 227 43.50 -36.12 -16.19
C TYR A 227 44.52 -35.33 -15.36
N HIS A 228 44.01 -34.55 -14.40
CA HIS A 228 44.55 -34.19 -13.07
C HIS A 228 45.86 -33.39 -12.90
N HIS A 229 45.71 -32.17 -12.35
CA HIS A 229 46.36 -31.68 -11.12
C HIS A 229 45.60 -30.42 -10.65
N LEU A 230 44.77 -30.46 -9.59
CA LEU A 230 45.06 -30.31 -8.15
C LEU A 230 45.85 -29.03 -7.78
N GLY A 231 45.25 -28.20 -6.92
CA GLY A 231 45.92 -27.09 -6.24
C GLY A 231 44.96 -26.11 -5.58
N ASN A 232 44.61 -26.39 -4.32
CA ASN A 232 43.61 -25.73 -3.47
C ASN A 232 43.87 -24.24 -3.15
N LEU A 233 42.78 -23.50 -2.88
CA LEU A 233 42.53 -22.59 -1.73
C LEU A 233 41.16 -21.93 -1.98
N SER A 234 40.05 -22.49 -1.46
CA SER A 234 39.38 -22.11 -0.19
C SER A 234 38.99 -20.62 -0.13
N ARG A 235 37.79 -20.17 0.28
CA ARG A 235 36.78 -20.79 1.14
C ARG A 235 35.53 -19.87 1.23
N GLY A 236 34.35 -20.46 1.02
CA GLY A 236 33.11 -20.19 1.78
C GLY A 236 32.19 -19.03 1.37
N TYR A 237 30.86 -19.14 1.40
CA TYR A 237 29.95 -20.25 1.74
C TYR A 237 28.56 -19.93 1.15
N VAL A 238 27.85 -20.96 0.67
CA VAL A 238 26.42 -20.93 0.33
C VAL A 238 25.71 -21.99 1.18
N LYS A 239 24.57 -21.59 1.76
CA LYS A 239 23.47 -22.36 2.36
C LYS A 239 23.71 -23.04 3.72
N ASN A 240 22.79 -22.75 4.65
CA ASN A 240 22.01 -23.79 5.34
C ASN A 240 20.61 -23.28 5.71
N CYS A 241 19.61 -24.10 5.35
CA CYS A 241 18.30 -24.15 5.98
C CYS A 241 18.39 -25.13 7.15
N GLU A 242 17.88 -24.75 8.33
CA GLU A 242 17.41 -25.67 9.36
C GLU A 242 16.28 -24.94 10.11
N LYS A 243 15.03 -25.40 9.99
CA LYS A 243 14.37 -26.35 10.91
C LYS A 243 14.36 -25.85 12.35
N ASN A 244 13.21 -25.36 12.79
CA ASN A 244 12.69 -25.66 14.13
C ASN A 244 11.15 -25.73 14.06
N ARG A 245 10.66 -26.97 13.97
CA ARG A 245 9.30 -27.36 14.35
C ARG A 245 9.40 -27.83 15.81
N VAL A 246 8.63 -27.22 16.69
CA VAL A 246 8.09 -27.88 17.89
C VAL A 246 6.63 -27.44 17.97
N GLY A 247 5.70 -28.36 17.77
CA GLY A 247 4.27 -28.13 18.00
C GLY A 247 3.89 -28.39 19.46
N PRO A 248 2.60 -28.26 19.77
CA PRO A 248 1.91 -29.38 20.39
C PRO A 248 0.79 -29.87 19.48
N HIS A 249 0.77 -31.19 19.29
CA HIS A 249 -0.37 -31.95 18.83
C HIS A 249 -1.41 -32.05 19.96
N PHE A 250 -2.67 -31.77 19.65
CA PHE A 250 -3.85 -32.47 20.20
C PHE A 250 -4.91 -32.45 19.08
N MET A 251 -4.95 -33.48 18.23
CA MET A 251 -5.87 -34.63 18.32
C MET A 251 -7.36 -34.22 18.29
N PHE A 252 -7.93 -34.26 17.09
CA PHE A 252 -9.36 -34.48 16.89
C PHE A 252 -9.74 -35.84 17.47
N LYS A 253 -10.66 -35.85 18.44
CA LYS A 253 -11.45 -37.02 18.82
C LYS A 253 -12.89 -36.59 19.04
N GLY A 254 -13.79 -37.34 18.42
CA GLY A 254 -15.05 -37.76 19.05
C GLY A 254 -16.23 -36.80 18.99
N ARG A 255 -17.28 -37.25 18.27
CA ARG A 255 -18.66 -36.87 18.51
C ARG A 255 -19.02 -37.10 19.98
N GLY A 256 -19.82 -36.21 20.55
CA GLY A 256 -20.48 -36.39 21.84
C GLY A 256 -21.46 -35.24 22.10
N ASN A 257 -22.73 -35.60 22.27
CA ASN A 257 -23.82 -34.75 22.74
C ASN A 257 -23.45 -33.94 23.99
N PHE A 258 -24.09 -32.80 24.20
CA PHE A 258 -24.80 -32.40 25.43
C PHE A 258 -25.24 -30.93 25.21
N ASP A 259 -26.51 -30.64 24.98
CA ASP A 259 -27.61 -30.48 25.95
C ASP A 259 -27.65 -29.11 26.65
N ARG A 260 -28.90 -28.77 27.01
CA ARG A 260 -29.48 -27.53 27.52
C ARG A 260 -28.76 -26.81 28.67
N SER A 261 -29.19 -25.54 28.82
CA SER A 261 -29.31 -24.74 30.07
C SER A 261 -27.98 -24.19 30.64
N TYR A 262 -27.83 -22.92 31.04
CA TYR A 262 -28.69 -22.02 31.81
C TYR A 262 -28.32 -20.54 31.55
N LEU A 263 -29.31 -19.66 31.76
CA LEU A 263 -29.26 -18.21 32.07
C LEU A 263 -28.78 -17.23 30.97
#